data_AF-A0A6A6QQ20-F1
#
_entry.id   AF-A0A6A6QQ20-F1
#
_cell.length_a   1.000
_cell.length_b   1.000
_cell.length_c   1.000
_cell.angle_alpha   90.00
_cell.angle_beta   90.00
_cell.angle_gamma   90.00
#
_symmetry.space_group_name_H-M   'P 1'
#
loop_
_entity.id
_entity.type
_entity.pdbx_description
1 polymer ?
#
loop_
_entity_poly.entity_id
_entity_poly.type
_entity_poly.pdbx_seq_one_letter_code
_entity_poly.pdbx_strand_id
1 'polypeptide(L)' 'SREGTPSTAIRQISLMKELKHVNIVSLYDVIHTENKLMLVFEYMDKDLKKYMDS' A
#
# COMPACT_ATOMS: atom_id res chain seq x y z
N SER A 1 20.19 -15.86 -6.29
CA SER A 1 19.67 -14.50 -6.50
C SER A 1 18.56 -14.24 -5.50
N ARG A 2 18.65 -13.19 -4.66
CA ARG A 2 17.55 -12.79 -3.76
C ARG A 2 16.53 -11.96 -4.55
N GLU A 3 15.99 -12.52 -5.62
CA GLU A 3 15.09 -11.85 -6.59
C GLU A 3 13.62 -12.05 -6.20
N GLY A 4 13.30 -11.80 -4.93
CA GLY A 4 11.94 -11.82 -4.43
C GLY A 4 11.63 -10.51 -3.74
N THR A 5 10.38 -10.04 -3.84
CA THR A 5 9.86 -8.99 -2.99
C THR A 5 10.24 -9.29 -1.53
N PRO A 6 10.83 -8.35 -0.77
CA PRO A 6 11.24 -8.60 0.61
C PRO A 6 10.11 -9.23 1.42
N SER A 7 10.40 -10.28 2.20
CA SER A 7 9.38 -11.00 2.99
C SER A 7 8.61 -10.08 3.95
N THR A 8 9.27 -9.01 4.41
CA THR A 8 8.67 -7.94 5.20
C THR A 8 7.59 -7.18 4.43
N ALA A 9 7.82 -6.87 3.15
CA ALA A 9 6.84 -6.19 2.30
C ALA A 9 5.66 -7.11 1.99
N ILE A 10 5.89 -8.40 1.71
CA ILE A 10 4.80 -9.39 1.53
C ILE A 10 3.93 -9.46 2.78
N ARG A 11 4.55 -9.55 3.97
CA ARG A 11 3.81 -9.58 5.24
C ARG A 11 2.98 -8.31 5.44
N GLN A 12 3.55 -7.13 5.17
CA GLN A 12 2.83 -5.86 5.30
C GLN A 12 1.63 -5.80 4.34
N ILE A 13 1.81 -6.21 3.08
CA ILE A 13 0.74 -6.26 2.08
C ILE A 13 -0.38 -7.20 2.52
N SER A 14 -0.05 -8.40 3.00
CA SER A 14 -1.06 -9.35 3.49
C SER A 14 -1.87 -8.77 4.65
N LEU A 15 -1.22 -8.12 5.62
CA LEU A 15 -1.91 -7.43 6.71
C LEU A 15 -2.83 -6.34 6.18
N MET A 16 -2.37 -5.52 5.24
CA MET A 16 -3.16 -4.43 4.67
C MET A 16 -4.39 -4.90 3.91
N LYS A 17 -4.35 -6.09 3.28
CA LYS A 17 -5.54 -6.69 2.63
C LYS A 17 -6.64 -7.09 3.61
N GLU A 18 -6.28 -7.37 4.86
CA GLU A 18 -7.22 -7.80 5.91
C GLU A 18 -7.82 -6.60 6.67
N LEU A 19 -7.16 -5.45 6.65
CA LEU A 19 -7.62 -4.24 7.33
C LEU A 19 -8.79 -3.60 6.58
N LYS A 20 -9.99 -3.69 7.16
CA LYS A 20 -11.21 -3.04 6.65
C LYS A 20 -11.79 -2.14 7.74
N HIS A 21 -11.48 -0.85 7.66
CA HIS A 21 -11.93 0.14 8.63
C HIS A 21 -11.98 1.53 8.00
N VAL A 22 -12.97 2.35 8.37
CA VAL A 22 -13.21 3.69 7.79
C VAL A 22 -12.03 4.67 7.93
N ASN A 23 -11.19 4.48 8.95
CA ASN A 23 -10.00 5.30 9.21
C ASN A 23 -8.68 4.67 8.72
N ILE A 24 -8.73 3.59 7.94
CA ILE A 24 -7.53 2.93 7.39
C ILE A 24 -7.65 2.95 5.87
N VAL A 25 -6.59 3.43 5.21
CA VAL A 25 -6.53 3.45 3.74
C VAL A 25 -6.65 2.03 3.18
N SER A 26 -7.63 1.83 2.30
CA SER A 26 -7.99 0.55 1.72
C SER A 26 -7.05 0.19 0.58
N LEU A 27 -6.44 -1.00 0.63
CA LEU A 27 -5.70 -1.59 -0.47
C LEU A 27 -6.67 -2.39 -1.36
N TYR A 28 -6.94 -1.90 -2.57
CA TYR A 28 -7.84 -2.56 -3.52
C TYR A 28 -7.17 -3.67 -4.31
N ASP A 29 -5.92 -3.46 -4.76
CA ASP A 29 -5.22 -4.46 -5.59
C ASP A 29 -3.70 -4.38 -5.45
N VAL A 30 -3.04 -5.48 -5.83
CA VAL A 30 -1.59 -5.63 -5.85
C VAL A 30 -1.18 -6.21 -7.20
N ILE A 31 -0.56 -5.37 -8.03
CA ILE A 31 -0.12 -5.76 -9.37
C ILE A 31 1.38 -6.04 -9.30
N HIS A 32 1.74 -7.30 -9.58
CA HIS A 32 3.13 -7.72 -9.63
C HIS A 32 3.54 -8.01 -11.07
N THR A 33 4.58 -7.33 -11.52
CA THR A 33 5.27 -7.56 -12.80
C THR A 33 6.70 -7.99 -12.50
N GLU A 34 7.43 -8.52 -13.48
CA GLU A 34 8.80 -9.02 -13.29
C GLU A 34 9.73 -8.06 -12.55
N ASN A 35 9.58 -6.75 -12.75
CA ASN A 35 10.48 -5.74 -12.20
C ASN A 35 9.81 -4.73 -11.26
N LYS A 36 8.50 -4.82 -11.03
CA LYS A 36 7.75 -3.82 -10.25
C LYS A 36 6.59 -4.43 -9.48
N LEU A 37 6.40 -3.91 -8.28
CA LEU A 37 5.24 -4.15 -7.44
C LEU A 37 4.46 -2.84 -7.31
N MET A 38 3.19 -2.83 -7.73
CA MET A 38 2.29 -1.69 -7.60
C MET A 38 1.19 -2.02 -6.60
N LEU A 39 0.90 -1.07 -5.72
CA LEU A 39 -0.15 -1.16 -4.71
C LEU A 39 -1.23 -0.13 -5.07
N VAL A 40 -2.45 -0.61 -5.26
CA VAL A 40 -3.59 0.22 -5.67
C VAL A 40 -4.43 0.53 -4.43
N PHE A 41 -4.43 1.79 -4.02
CA PHE A 41 -5.15 2.27 -2.83
C PHE A 41 -6.39 3.07 -3.19
N GLU A 42 -7.26 3.29 -2.21
CA GLU A 42 -8.23 4.37 -2.29
C GLU A 42 -7.54 5.73 -2.45
N TYR A 43 -8.19 6.63 -3.17
CA TYR A 43 -7.67 7.95 -3.43
C TYR A 43 -7.96 8.89 -2.26
N MET A 44 -6.94 9.65 -1.85
CA MET A 44 -7.05 10.69 -0.83
C MET A 44 -6.48 11.99 -1.42
N ASP A 45 -7.26 13.07 -1.38
CA ASP A 45 -6.88 14.36 -1.97
C ASP A 45 -5.59 14.94 -1.35
N LYS A 46 -5.44 14.80 -0.03
CA LYS A 46 -4.33 15.37 0.74
C LYS A 46 -3.94 14.46 1.90
N ASP A 47 -2.65 14.49 2.23
CA ASP A 47 -2.15 14.05 3.53
C ASP A 47 -2.23 15.19 4.56
N LEU A 48 -2.23 14.83 5.85
CA LEU A 48 -2.35 15.81 6.93
C LEU A 48 -1.22 16.84 6.91
N LYS A 49 0.01 16.44 6.56
CA LYS A 49 1.15 17.37 6.53
C LYS A 49 0.92 18.47 5.49
N LYS A 50 0.54 18.12 4.27
CA LYS A 50 0.20 19.10 3.22
C LYS A 50 -0.96 20.00 3.59
N TYR A 51 -1.95 19.48 4.33
CA TYR A 51 -3.05 20.29 4.84
C TYR A 51 -2.56 21.33 5.86
N MET A 52 -1.65 20.94 6.76
CA MET A 52 -1.10 21.81 7.80
C MET A 52 -0.09 22.84 7.28
N ASP A 53 0.61 22.53 6.19
CA ASP A 53 1.58 23.43 5.55
C ASP A 53 0.91 24.49 4.64
N SER A 54 -0.43 24.46 4.50
CA SER A 54 -1.25 25.44 3.76
C SER A 54 -1.82 26.53 4.67
#